data_AF-A0A9W8CIM4-F1
#
_entry.id   AF-A0A9W8CIM4-F1
#
_cell.length_a   1.000
_cell.length_b   1.000
_cell.length_c   1.000
_cell.angle_alpha   90.00
_cell.angle_beta   90.00
_cell.angle_gamma   90.00
#
_symmetry.space_group_name_H-M   'P 1'
#
loop_
_entity.id
_entity.type
_entity.pdbx_description
1 polymer ?
#
loop_
_entity_poly.entity_id
_entity_poly.type
_entity_poly.pdbx_seq_one_letter_code
_entity_poly.pdbx_strand_id
1 'polypeptide(L)'
;MTPADSQVRVKVYQLDSNSMWADKGTGFCTLEDYQGVLHLNVVSETELNRIILDCVVQPGEVYQRQEERANGSSPVAADDEDMLPQPTMASLAEIERIISNSSQSLYLRDKLTSSIVSSNFFEQLRELHETCEDLDATEELHLIYSIVRQMILLNDSSIFEHMIKQENIIGVASILEHDPHQNIERGTFRSFLLDNSRYKEVVPIDDADIESKIHQTFRLQYLKDTVLPRILDDGTLPIINALIYFNHAQIANYLQHNQRLLKTLFDILHDSDDTEKRYDVVFFVRQFCSLAKSLPIQYRIGLFRTLSQHGLFSIFEFALQEDKNSELQVAGTDVLLSVLEQDRAL
;
A
#
# COMPACT_ATOMS: atom_id res chain seq x y z
N MET A 1 15.67 -37.06 -44.26
CA MET A 1 15.32 -35.77 -44.88
C MET A 1 15.80 -34.68 -43.95
N THR A 2 16.80 -33.91 -44.38
CA THR A 2 17.43 -32.79 -43.66
C THR A 2 16.48 -31.60 -43.56
N PRO A 3 16.39 -30.89 -42.42
CA PRO A 3 15.62 -29.65 -42.34
C PRO A 3 16.45 -28.52 -42.96
N ALA A 4 16.01 -28.04 -44.12
CA ALA A 4 16.50 -26.80 -44.71
C ALA A 4 15.89 -25.62 -43.94
N ASP A 5 16.74 -24.99 -43.13
CA ASP A 5 16.90 -23.54 -42.95
C ASP A 5 15.65 -22.66 -43.14
N SER A 6 14.91 -22.43 -42.06
CA SER A 6 13.96 -21.31 -41.97
C SER A 6 14.63 -20.17 -41.20
N GLN A 7 15.54 -19.45 -41.86
CA GLN A 7 16.16 -18.25 -41.30
C GLN A 7 15.07 -17.20 -41.05
N VAL A 8 14.92 -16.78 -39.80
CA VAL A 8 13.91 -15.78 -39.41
C VAL A 8 14.52 -14.40 -39.61
N ARG A 9 13.93 -13.60 -40.51
CA ARG A 9 14.31 -12.21 -40.70
C ARG A 9 13.82 -11.38 -39.50
N VAL A 10 14.73 -10.69 -38.83
CA VAL A 10 14.48 -9.90 -37.63
C VAL A 10 15.10 -8.51 -37.75
N LYS A 11 14.54 -7.55 -37.01
CA LYS A 11 15.13 -6.24 -36.81
C LYS A 11 15.57 -6.12 -35.35
N VAL A 12 16.79 -5.63 -35.12
CA VAL A 12 17.38 -5.53 -33.77
C VAL A 12 17.34 -4.09 -33.31
N TYR A 13 16.83 -3.88 -32.10
CA TYR A 13 16.85 -2.59 -31.42
C TYR A 13 17.65 -2.69 -30.13
N GLN A 14 18.33 -1.61 -29.75
CA GLN A 14 19.01 -1.48 -28.45
C GLN A 14 18.56 -0.20 -27.79
N LEU A 15 18.23 -0.26 -26.51
CA LEU A 15 17.91 0.92 -25.72
C LEU A 15 19.18 1.78 -25.53
N ASP A 16 19.11 3.06 -25.84
CA ASP A 16 20.20 4.01 -25.66
C ASP A 16 20.18 4.67 -24.26
N SER A 17 21.14 5.56 -23.99
CA SER A 17 21.26 6.26 -22.70
C SER A 17 20.11 7.22 -22.39
N ASN A 18 19.28 7.54 -23.39
CA ASN A 18 18.12 8.41 -23.25
C ASN A 18 16.82 7.60 -23.17
N SER A 19 16.90 6.29 -22.94
CA SER A 19 15.76 5.36 -22.89
C SER A 19 14.98 5.27 -24.21
N MET A 20 15.63 5.57 -25.35
CA MET A 20 15.04 5.45 -26.68
C MET A 20 15.55 4.19 -27.38
N TRP A 21 14.69 3.52 -28.14
CA TRP A 21 15.09 2.35 -28.94
C TRP A 21 15.83 2.79 -30.21
N ALA A 22 17.12 2.47 -30.29
CA ALA A 22 17.93 2.70 -31.47
C ALA A 22 17.93 1.46 -32.39
N ASP A 23 17.51 1.63 -33.65
CA ASP A 23 17.58 0.58 -34.69
C ASP A 23 19.06 0.25 -35.00
N LYS A 24 19.44 -1.01 -34.80
CA LYS A 24 20.80 -1.53 -35.05
C LYS A 24 20.94 -2.18 -36.41
N GLY A 25 19.84 -2.43 -37.10
CA GLY A 25 19.79 -3.02 -38.42
C GLY A 25 18.84 -4.22 -38.51
N THR A 26 18.64 -4.65 -39.75
CA THR A 26 17.84 -5.83 -40.09
C THR A 26 18.76 -6.96 -40.55
N GLY A 27 18.44 -8.18 -40.16
CA GLY A 27 19.27 -9.35 -40.42
C GLY A 27 18.54 -10.66 -40.27
N PHE A 28 19.28 -11.75 -40.43
CA PHE A 28 18.76 -13.10 -40.27
C PHE A 28 19.21 -13.70 -38.95
N CYS A 29 18.23 -14.15 -38.17
CA CYS A 29 18.44 -14.75 -36.85
C CYS A 29 18.76 -16.24 -36.96
N THR A 30 19.78 -16.65 -36.21
CA THR A 30 20.23 -18.04 -36.08
C THR A 30 20.47 -18.35 -34.61
N LEU A 31 20.13 -19.57 -34.20
CA LEU A 31 20.39 -20.07 -32.85
C LEU A 31 21.36 -21.25 -32.97
N GLU A 32 22.54 -21.13 -32.38
CA GLU A 32 23.61 -22.13 -32.44
C GLU A 32 23.89 -22.67 -31.04
N ASP A 33 24.10 -23.98 -30.90
CA ASP A 33 24.49 -24.62 -29.64
C ASP A 33 25.98 -24.97 -29.69
N TYR A 34 26.75 -24.37 -28.78
CA TYR A 34 28.16 -24.69 -28.56
C TYR A 34 28.34 -25.29 -27.17
N GLN A 35 28.52 -26.61 -27.11
CA GLN A 35 28.82 -27.35 -25.87
C GLN A 35 27.79 -27.11 -24.75
N GLY A 36 26.51 -26.96 -25.10
CA GLY A 36 25.41 -26.76 -24.13
C GLY A 36 25.14 -25.28 -23.81
N VAL A 37 25.81 -24.36 -24.51
CA VAL A 37 25.56 -22.92 -24.42
C VAL A 37 24.90 -22.45 -25.72
N LEU A 38 23.70 -21.87 -25.61
CA LEU A 38 22.94 -21.36 -26.74
C LEU A 38 23.38 -19.93 -27.09
N HIS A 39 23.75 -19.72 -28.35
CA HIS A 39 24.12 -18.43 -28.93
C HIS A 39 23.04 -17.98 -29.92
N LEU A 40 22.49 -16.80 -29.70
CA LEU A 40 21.56 -16.12 -30.60
C LEU A 40 22.34 -15.09 -31.43
N ASN A 41 22.46 -15.36 -32.73
CA ASN A 41 23.21 -14.54 -33.67
C ASN A 41 22.30 -13.92 -34.73
N VAL A 42 22.46 -12.62 -34.98
CA VAL A 42 21.79 -11.91 -36.08
C VAL A 42 22.83 -11.35 -37.04
N VAL A 43 22.86 -11.87 -38.26
CA VAL A 43 23.78 -11.42 -39.32
C VAL A 43 23.08 -10.41 -40.23
N SER A 44 23.75 -9.30 -40.53
CA SER A 44 23.20 -8.23 -41.37
C SER A 44 22.84 -8.72 -42.77
N GLU A 45 21.67 -8.30 -43.27
CA GLU A 45 21.26 -8.59 -44.65
C GLU A 45 21.92 -7.69 -45.69
N THR A 46 22.46 -6.53 -45.27
CA THR A 46 23.02 -5.50 -46.16
C THR A 46 24.54 -5.46 -46.14
N GLU A 47 25.18 -5.83 -45.02
CA GLU A 47 26.62 -5.73 -44.84
C GLU A 47 27.24 -7.13 -44.68
N LEU A 48 28.09 -7.52 -45.64
CA LEU A 48 28.71 -8.83 -45.66
C LEU A 48 29.54 -9.08 -44.39
N ASN A 49 29.26 -10.19 -43.70
CA ASN A 49 29.91 -10.61 -42.45
C ASN A 49 29.74 -9.67 -41.24
N ARG A 50 28.81 -8.70 -41.26
CA ARG A 50 28.51 -7.92 -40.06
C ARG A 50 27.53 -8.67 -39.17
N ILE A 51 27.94 -8.92 -37.93
CA ILE A 51 27.06 -9.41 -36.87
C ILE A 51 26.39 -8.18 -36.22
N ILE A 52 25.06 -8.15 -36.23
CA ILE A 52 24.25 -7.09 -35.61
C ILE A 52 24.06 -7.38 -34.12
N LEU A 53 23.85 -8.66 -33.77
CA LEU A 53 23.68 -9.14 -32.41
C LEU A 53 24.39 -10.48 -32.25
N ASP A 54 25.19 -10.59 -31.19
CA ASP A 54 25.73 -11.85 -30.66
C ASP A 54 25.36 -11.88 -29.17
N CYS A 55 24.49 -12.81 -28.80
CA CYS A 55 23.96 -12.89 -27.45
C CYS A 55 24.02 -14.33 -26.95
N VAL A 56 24.64 -14.53 -25.79
CA VAL A 56 24.63 -15.81 -25.08
C VAL A 56 23.37 -15.90 -24.24
N VAL A 57 22.54 -16.91 -24.50
CA VAL A 57 21.30 -17.13 -23.75
C VAL A 57 21.65 -17.75 -22.39
N GLN A 58 21.47 -16.99 -21.31
CA GLN A 58 21.84 -17.42 -19.96
C GLN A 58 20.68 -18.14 -19.25
N PRO A 59 20.93 -19.30 -18.60
CA PRO A 59 19.94 -19.92 -17.73
C PRO A 59 19.62 -19.02 -16.53
N GLY A 60 18.37 -18.58 -16.40
CA GLY A 60 17.90 -17.75 -15.29
C GLY A 60 17.66 -16.27 -15.65
N GLU A 61 18.07 -15.81 -16.83
CA GLU A 61 17.62 -14.53 -17.38
C GLU A 61 16.19 -14.62 -17.91
N VAL A 62 15.41 -13.56 -17.71
CA VAL A 62 14.00 -13.49 -18.13
C VAL A 62 13.92 -12.87 -19.52
N TYR A 63 13.54 -13.67 -20.51
CA TYR A 63 13.28 -13.21 -21.88
C TYR A 63 11.77 -13.09 -22.11
N GLN A 64 11.30 -11.91 -22.50
CA GLN A 64 9.87 -11.63 -22.69
C GLN A 64 9.54 -11.44 -24.17
N ARG A 65 8.52 -12.16 -24.67
CA ARG A 65 7.97 -11.95 -26.01
C ARG A 65 6.94 -10.83 -25.97
N GLN A 66 7.21 -9.72 -26.65
CA GLN A 66 6.21 -8.69 -26.93
C GLN A 66 5.61 -8.92 -28.33
N GLU A 67 4.29 -8.97 -28.44
CA GLU A 67 3.60 -9.06 -29.74
C GLU A 67 3.35 -7.64 -30.29
N GLU A 68 4.00 -7.27 -31.40
CA GLU A 68 3.67 -6.04 -32.12
C GLU A 68 2.31 -6.19 -32.83
N ARG A 69 1.37 -5.28 -32.52
CA ARG A 69 0.20 -5.05 -33.37
C ARG A 69 0.69 -4.46 -34.70
N ALA A 70 0.63 -5.24 -35.75
CA ALA A 70 0.82 -4.75 -37.11
C ALA A 70 -0.27 -3.74 -37.47
N ASN A 71 0.08 -2.46 -37.53
CA ASN A 71 -0.55 -1.50 -38.44
C ASN A 71 0.44 -0.35 -38.70
N GLY A 72 0.96 -0.30 -39.93
CA GLY A 72 1.86 0.76 -40.37
C GLY A 72 1.14 2.11 -40.43
N SER A 73 1.50 2.99 -39.50
CA SER A 73 1.38 4.44 -39.62
C SER A 73 2.62 5.04 -38.96
N SER A 74 3.18 6.11 -39.51
CA SER A 74 4.38 6.83 -39.05
C SER A 74 4.50 6.98 -37.52
N PRO A 75 5.73 7.11 -36.98
CA PRO A 75 5.95 7.43 -35.57
C PRO A 75 5.57 8.88 -35.32
N VAL A 76 4.28 9.12 -35.13
CA VAL A 76 3.77 10.35 -34.52
C VAL A 76 3.72 10.05 -33.03
N ALA A 77 4.70 10.59 -32.29
CA ALA A 77 4.74 10.70 -30.82
C ALA A 77 4.24 9.46 -30.04
N ALA A 78 5.16 8.53 -29.76
CA ALA A 78 4.94 7.44 -28.79
C ALA A 78 4.93 7.91 -27.32
N ASP A 79 4.62 9.19 -27.06
CA ASP A 79 4.67 9.80 -25.73
C ASP A 79 3.29 10.00 -25.08
N ASP A 80 2.17 9.85 -25.81
CA ASP A 80 0.82 10.13 -25.29
C ASP A 80 -0.13 8.90 -25.17
N GLU A 81 0.30 7.70 -25.59
CA GLU A 81 -0.63 6.55 -25.75
C GLU A 81 -0.98 5.78 -24.46
N ASP A 82 -0.46 6.18 -23.29
CA ASP A 82 -0.57 5.44 -22.02
C ASP A 82 -0.90 6.31 -20.79
N MET A 83 -1.41 7.53 -20.98
CA MET A 83 -1.88 8.37 -19.88
C MET A 83 -3.35 8.05 -19.57
N LEU A 84 -3.70 7.90 -18.29
CA LEU A 84 -5.10 7.78 -17.88
C LEU A 84 -5.87 9.03 -18.34
N PRO A 85 -7.00 8.88 -19.05
CA PRO A 85 -7.80 10.04 -19.43
C PRO A 85 -8.43 10.68 -18.18
N GLN A 86 -8.79 11.96 -18.30
CA GLN A 86 -9.45 12.65 -17.19
C GLN A 86 -10.77 11.95 -16.81
N PRO A 87 -11.06 11.75 -15.51
CA PRO A 87 -12.33 11.20 -15.04
C PRO A 87 -13.50 12.09 -15.45
N THR A 88 -14.38 11.55 -16.29
CA THR A 88 -15.68 12.11 -16.65
C THR A 88 -16.66 10.95 -16.78
N MET A 89 -17.97 11.19 -16.66
CA MET A 89 -18.97 10.11 -16.80
C MET A 89 -18.79 9.30 -18.11
N ALA A 90 -18.40 9.97 -19.20
CA ALA A 90 -18.18 9.34 -20.50
C ALA A 90 -16.86 8.54 -20.62
N SER A 91 -15.83 8.89 -19.83
CA SER A 91 -14.50 8.23 -19.88
C SER A 91 -14.35 7.08 -18.87
N LEU A 92 -15.27 6.91 -17.92
CA LEU A 92 -15.18 5.88 -16.86
C LEU A 92 -14.99 4.46 -17.40
N ALA A 93 -15.74 4.07 -18.42
CA ALA A 93 -15.62 2.72 -19.02
C ALA A 93 -14.25 2.50 -19.69
N GLU A 94 -13.68 3.56 -20.27
CA GLU A 94 -12.34 3.49 -20.87
C GLU A 94 -11.26 3.40 -19.79
N ILE A 95 -11.36 4.21 -18.73
CA ILE A 95 -10.48 4.20 -17.57
C ILE A 95 -10.44 2.80 -16.94
N GLU A 96 -11.61 2.23 -16.65
CA GLU A 96 -11.73 0.90 -16.05
C GLU A 96 -11.00 -0.15 -16.91
N ARG A 97 -11.19 -0.09 -18.24
CA ARG A 97 -10.53 -1.01 -19.17
C ARG A 97 -9.01 -0.83 -19.19
N ILE A 98 -8.51 0.41 -19.13
CA ILE A 98 -7.06 0.71 -19.11
C ILE A 98 -6.42 0.16 -17.83
N ILE A 99 -7.03 0.40 -16.67
CA ILE A 99 -6.51 -0.09 -15.38
C ILE A 99 -6.49 -1.62 -15.35
N SER A 100 -7.58 -2.25 -15.81
CA SER A 100 -7.69 -3.71 -15.87
C SER A 100 -6.61 -4.34 -16.75
N ASN A 101 -6.37 -3.80 -17.94
CA ASN A 101 -5.33 -4.31 -18.84
C ASN A 101 -3.91 -4.06 -18.31
N SER A 102 -3.68 -2.90 -17.68
CA SER A 102 -2.36 -2.52 -17.16
C SER A 102 -1.94 -3.39 -15.97
N SER A 103 -2.90 -3.92 -15.20
CA SER A 103 -2.64 -4.81 -14.05
C SER A 103 -1.92 -6.13 -14.43
N GLN A 104 -1.95 -6.53 -15.70
CA GLN A 104 -1.36 -7.78 -16.19
C GLN A 104 0.16 -7.73 -16.38
N SER A 105 0.77 -6.54 -16.39
CA SER A 105 2.19 -6.33 -16.64
C SER A 105 2.81 -5.49 -15.53
N LEU A 106 3.90 -5.96 -14.92
CA LEU A 106 4.60 -5.24 -13.84
C LEU A 106 5.03 -3.84 -14.30
N TYR A 107 5.57 -3.70 -15.51
CA TYR A 107 5.98 -2.41 -16.06
C TYR A 107 4.80 -1.43 -16.22
N LEU A 108 3.68 -1.90 -16.78
CA LEU A 108 2.50 -1.05 -16.99
C LEU A 108 1.85 -0.68 -15.66
N ARG A 109 1.87 -1.59 -14.69
CA ARG A 109 1.40 -1.34 -13.34
C ARG A 109 2.20 -0.23 -12.66
N ASP A 110 3.52 -0.26 -12.72
CA ASP A 110 4.37 0.77 -12.11
C ASP A 110 4.18 2.14 -12.80
N LYS A 111 4.04 2.14 -14.14
CA LYS A 111 3.71 3.35 -14.92
C LYS A 111 2.32 3.90 -14.55
N LEU A 112 1.33 3.02 -14.40
CA LEU A 112 -0.03 3.36 -14.01
C LEU A 112 -0.07 3.95 -12.60
N THR A 113 0.56 3.30 -11.62
CA THR A 113 0.68 3.83 -10.25
C THR A 113 1.29 5.22 -10.26
N SER A 114 2.40 5.40 -10.98
CA SER A 114 3.06 6.69 -11.11
C SER A 114 2.14 7.75 -11.72
N SER A 115 1.35 7.39 -12.74
CA SER A 115 0.35 8.27 -13.35
C SER A 115 -0.75 8.64 -12.36
N ILE A 116 -1.31 7.68 -11.62
CA ILE A 116 -2.39 7.91 -10.65
C ILE A 116 -1.95 8.89 -9.56
N VAL A 117 -0.77 8.67 -8.98
CA VAL A 117 -0.25 9.47 -7.86
C VAL A 117 0.16 10.87 -8.32
N SER A 118 0.76 11.00 -9.51
CA SER A 118 1.28 12.29 -10.00
C SER A 118 0.21 13.24 -10.55
N SER A 119 -0.90 12.71 -11.06
CA SER A 119 -1.92 13.50 -11.76
C SER A 119 -3.10 13.96 -10.89
N ASN A 120 -3.06 13.72 -9.58
CA ASN A 120 -4.23 13.89 -8.68
C ASN A 120 -5.48 13.18 -9.25
N PHE A 121 -5.28 12.02 -9.88
CA PHE A 121 -6.33 11.28 -10.54
C PHE A 121 -7.42 10.86 -9.55
N PHE A 122 -7.01 10.45 -8.35
CA PHE A 122 -7.93 10.02 -7.30
C PHE A 122 -8.84 11.18 -6.84
N GLU A 123 -8.29 12.38 -6.69
CA GLU A 123 -9.04 13.59 -6.32
C GLU A 123 -10.09 13.92 -7.38
N GLN A 124 -9.72 13.87 -8.67
CA GLN A 124 -10.66 14.09 -9.77
C GLN A 124 -11.76 13.01 -9.81
N LEU A 125 -11.40 11.76 -9.56
CA LEU A 125 -12.35 10.65 -9.50
C LEU A 125 -13.33 10.80 -8.32
N ARG A 126 -12.85 11.30 -7.17
CA ARG A 126 -13.66 11.61 -6.00
C ARG A 126 -14.64 12.76 -6.26
N GLU A 127 -14.19 13.84 -6.88
CA GLU A 127 -15.08 14.96 -7.26
C GLU A 127 -16.17 14.52 -8.25
N LEU A 128 -15.81 13.64 -9.20
CA LEU A 128 -16.78 13.02 -10.09
C LEU A 128 -17.74 12.10 -9.34
N HIS A 129 -17.25 11.32 -8.36
CA HIS A 129 -18.09 10.47 -7.51
C HIS A 129 -19.15 11.27 -6.78
N GLU A 130 -18.78 12.39 -6.15
CA GLU A 130 -19.73 13.29 -5.47
C GLU A 130 -20.80 13.80 -6.44
N THR A 131 -20.40 14.20 -7.65
CA THR A 131 -21.34 14.64 -8.70
C THR A 131 -22.29 13.51 -9.12
N CYS A 132 -21.78 12.29 -9.32
CA CYS A 132 -22.59 11.12 -9.67
C CYS A 132 -23.53 10.72 -8.54
N GLU A 133 -23.09 10.85 -7.28
CA GLU A 133 -23.89 10.56 -6.08
C GLU A 133 -25.06 11.56 -5.96
N ASP A 134 -24.84 12.84 -6.28
CA ASP A 134 -25.89 13.87 -6.29
C ASP A 134 -26.91 13.69 -7.44
N LEU A 135 -26.49 13.07 -8.55
CA LEU A 135 -27.33 12.78 -9.71
C LEU A 135 -28.03 11.41 -9.64
N ASP A 136 -27.80 10.62 -8.59
CA ASP A 136 -28.22 9.22 -8.47
C ASP A 136 -27.81 8.36 -9.70
N ALA A 137 -26.61 8.62 -10.23
CA ALA A 137 -26.08 8.00 -11.45
C ALA A 137 -25.46 6.61 -11.17
N THR A 138 -26.32 5.62 -10.94
CA THR A 138 -25.93 4.28 -10.45
C THR A 138 -24.92 3.54 -11.33
N GLU A 139 -25.02 3.64 -12.66
CA GLU A 139 -24.09 2.94 -13.57
C GLU A 139 -22.67 3.49 -13.43
N GLU A 140 -22.53 4.82 -13.39
CA GLU A 140 -21.27 5.52 -13.19
C GLU A 140 -20.69 5.27 -11.79
N LEU A 141 -21.53 5.23 -10.75
CA LEU A 141 -21.11 4.90 -9.39
C LEU A 141 -20.50 3.49 -9.31
N HIS A 142 -21.09 2.50 -10.00
CA HIS A 142 -20.52 1.16 -10.09
C HIS A 142 -19.20 1.11 -10.87
N LEU A 143 -19.05 1.91 -11.93
CA LEU A 143 -17.78 2.02 -12.66
C LEU A 143 -16.69 2.64 -11.77
N ILE A 144 -17.02 3.69 -11.02
CA ILE A 144 -16.09 4.33 -10.07
C ILE A 144 -15.68 3.35 -8.97
N TYR A 145 -16.63 2.57 -8.42
CA TYR A 145 -16.33 1.48 -7.50
C TYR A 145 -15.35 0.47 -8.11
N SER A 146 -15.62 0.00 -9.34
CA SER A 146 -14.74 -0.97 -10.03
C SER A 146 -13.33 -0.41 -10.24
N ILE A 147 -13.21 0.86 -10.62
CA ILE A 147 -11.93 1.57 -10.77
C ILE A 147 -11.16 1.57 -9.45
N VAL A 148 -11.77 2.04 -8.35
CA VAL A 148 -11.09 2.09 -7.04
C VAL A 148 -10.75 0.69 -6.54
N ARG A 149 -11.63 -0.29 -6.76
CA ARG A 149 -11.36 -1.70 -6.44
C ARG A 149 -10.12 -2.20 -7.18
N GLN A 150 -9.98 -1.89 -8.47
CA GLN A 150 -8.81 -2.29 -9.25
C GLN A 150 -7.54 -1.54 -8.81
N MET A 151 -7.65 -0.26 -8.43
CA MET A 151 -6.54 0.50 -7.86
C MET A 151 -6.01 -0.14 -6.58
N ILE A 152 -6.89 -0.58 -5.67
CA ILE A 152 -6.53 -1.32 -4.45
C ILE A 152 -5.73 -2.59 -4.80
N LEU A 153 -6.13 -3.28 -5.87
CA LEU A 153 -5.51 -4.54 -6.33
C LEU A 153 -4.26 -4.33 -7.18
N LEU A 154 -3.78 -3.09 -7.39
CA LEU A 154 -2.47 -2.83 -8.01
C LEU A 154 -1.31 -3.29 -7.12
N ASN A 155 -1.58 -3.64 -5.86
CA ASN A 155 -0.56 -4.14 -4.94
C ASN A 155 0.62 -3.16 -4.79
N ASP A 156 0.32 -1.86 -4.70
CA ASP A 156 1.30 -0.80 -4.51
C ASP A 156 1.00 0.00 -3.24
N SER A 157 2.01 0.20 -2.39
CA SER A 157 1.85 0.90 -1.11
C SER A 157 1.50 2.38 -1.29
N SER A 158 1.99 3.03 -2.34
CA SER A 158 1.74 4.46 -2.59
C SER A 158 0.26 4.76 -2.86
N ILE A 159 -0.46 3.81 -3.44
CA ILE A 159 -1.91 3.90 -3.63
C ILE A 159 -2.62 3.93 -2.27
N PHE A 160 -2.27 3.02 -1.36
CA PHE A 160 -2.83 3.01 -0.01
C PHE A 160 -2.47 4.26 0.77
N GLU A 161 -1.20 4.69 0.73
CA GLU A 161 -0.75 5.92 1.37
C GLU A 161 -1.52 7.15 0.89
N HIS A 162 -1.88 7.21 -0.39
CA HIS A 162 -2.70 8.28 -0.95
C HIS A 162 -4.18 8.19 -0.56
N MET A 163 -4.75 6.98 -0.56
CA MET A 163 -6.15 6.73 -0.21
C MET A 163 -6.45 7.02 1.28
N ILE A 164 -5.51 6.75 2.18
CA ILE A 164 -5.70 6.95 3.62
C ILE A 164 -5.43 8.38 4.10
N LYS A 165 -5.07 9.31 3.19
CA LYS A 165 -4.93 10.73 3.54
C LYS A 165 -6.24 11.31 4.06
N GLN A 166 -6.15 12.35 4.88
CA GLN A 166 -7.30 12.91 5.60
C GLN A 166 -8.36 13.45 4.64
N GLU A 167 -7.92 14.06 3.55
CA GLU A 167 -8.72 14.60 2.46
C GLU A 167 -9.40 13.51 1.61
N ASN A 168 -8.84 12.30 1.57
CA ASN A 168 -9.24 11.25 0.63
C ASN A 168 -10.07 10.14 1.27
N ILE A 169 -9.83 9.81 2.54
CA ILE A 169 -10.38 8.61 3.19
C ILE A 169 -11.92 8.57 3.22
N ILE A 170 -12.58 9.71 3.38
CA ILE A 170 -14.05 9.78 3.35
C ILE A 170 -14.59 9.51 1.94
N GLY A 171 -13.91 10.03 0.91
CA GLY A 171 -14.23 9.74 -0.49
C GLY A 171 -14.02 8.27 -0.84
N VAL A 172 -12.92 7.66 -0.37
CA VAL A 172 -12.66 6.22 -0.51
C VAL A 172 -13.81 5.40 0.09
N ALA A 173 -14.20 5.71 1.34
CA ALA A 173 -15.30 5.03 2.01
C ALA A 173 -16.62 5.22 1.25
N SER A 174 -16.90 6.44 0.79
CA SER A 174 -18.06 6.78 -0.04
C SER A 174 -18.15 5.89 -1.28
N ILE A 175 -17.06 5.79 -2.05
CA ILE A 175 -17.00 5.00 -3.27
C ILE A 175 -17.21 3.51 -2.96
N LEU A 176 -16.59 2.99 -1.90
CA LEU A 176 -16.66 1.58 -1.54
C LEU A 176 -18.03 1.15 -0.96
N GLU A 177 -18.86 2.10 -0.51
CA GLU A 177 -20.27 1.84 -0.17
C GLU A 177 -21.11 1.44 -1.40
N HIS A 178 -20.69 1.81 -2.61
CA HIS A 178 -21.39 1.57 -3.87
C HIS A 178 -21.03 0.21 -4.52
N ASP A 179 -20.73 -0.81 -3.71
CA ASP A 179 -20.44 -2.17 -4.20
C ASP A 179 -21.68 -2.78 -4.89
N PRO A 180 -21.66 -3.07 -6.21
CA PRO A 180 -22.81 -3.65 -6.91
C PRO A 180 -23.18 -5.06 -6.41
N HIS A 181 -22.28 -5.73 -5.69
CA HIS A 181 -22.50 -7.08 -5.16
C HIS A 181 -23.09 -7.07 -3.75
N GLN A 182 -23.28 -5.91 -3.13
CA GLN A 182 -23.79 -5.78 -1.77
C GLN A 182 -24.73 -4.61 -1.63
N ASN A 183 -25.72 -4.77 -0.75
CA ASN A 183 -26.52 -3.63 -0.33
C ASN A 183 -25.92 -3.09 0.98
N ILE A 184 -25.00 -2.15 0.86
CA ILE A 184 -24.42 -1.43 1.99
C ILE A 184 -25.25 -0.16 2.19
N GLU A 185 -25.72 0.08 3.41
CA GLU A 185 -26.47 1.30 3.71
C GLU A 185 -25.56 2.52 3.55
N ARG A 186 -26.02 3.52 2.79
CA ARG A 186 -25.27 4.75 2.51
C ARG A 186 -24.81 5.41 3.80
N GLY A 187 -23.53 5.75 3.88
CA GLY A 187 -22.91 6.37 5.05
C GLY A 187 -22.45 5.40 6.12
N THR A 188 -22.62 4.08 5.97
CA THR A 188 -22.13 3.08 6.94
C THR A 188 -20.63 3.21 7.19
N PHE A 189 -19.82 3.34 6.13
CA PHE A 189 -18.37 3.42 6.26
C PHE A 189 -17.92 4.83 6.63
N ARG A 190 -18.52 5.85 6.01
CA ARG A 190 -18.17 7.25 6.28
C ARG A 190 -18.48 7.68 7.72
N SER A 191 -19.62 7.27 8.27
CA SER A 191 -20.03 7.67 9.63
C SER A 191 -19.04 7.21 10.69
N PHE A 192 -18.47 6.01 10.52
CA PHE A 192 -17.46 5.50 11.44
C PHE A 192 -16.15 6.30 11.38
N LEU A 193 -15.76 6.76 10.19
CA LEU A 193 -14.55 7.56 9.99
C LEU A 193 -14.71 9.02 10.44
N LEU A 194 -15.93 9.54 10.44
CA LEU A 194 -16.26 10.88 10.92
C LEU A 194 -16.39 10.96 12.45
N ASP A 195 -16.51 9.83 13.14
CA ASP A 195 -16.61 9.77 14.59
C ASP A 195 -15.24 10.01 15.27
N ASN A 196 -14.95 11.29 15.52
CA ASN A 196 -13.74 11.72 16.20
C ASN A 196 -13.75 11.43 17.72
N SER A 197 -14.86 11.01 18.32
CA SER A 197 -14.93 10.74 19.77
C SER A 197 -14.02 9.60 20.22
N ARG A 198 -13.59 8.77 19.27
CA ARG A 198 -12.75 7.59 19.50
C ARG A 198 -11.26 7.93 19.62
N TYR A 199 -10.83 9.09 19.13
CA TYR A 199 -9.46 9.55 19.31
C TYR A 199 -9.35 10.27 20.65
N LYS A 200 -8.67 9.61 21.60
CA LYS A 200 -8.41 10.16 22.93
C LYS A 200 -6.92 10.43 23.09
N GLU A 201 -6.58 11.71 23.15
CA GLU A 201 -5.22 12.16 23.41
C GLU A 201 -5.00 12.35 24.92
N VAL A 202 -4.34 11.37 25.55
CA VAL A 202 -4.07 11.38 27.00
C VAL A 202 -2.97 12.40 27.35
N VAL A 203 -1.96 12.47 26.50
CA VAL A 203 -0.84 13.41 26.57
C VAL A 203 -0.60 13.96 25.16
N PRO A 204 -0.36 15.28 25.01
CA PRO A 204 -0.10 15.89 23.72
C PRO A 204 1.02 15.21 22.93
N ILE A 205 0.77 14.95 21.65
CA ILE A 205 1.77 14.45 20.70
C ILE A 205 2.26 15.63 19.86
N ASP A 206 3.40 16.20 20.24
CA ASP A 206 3.95 17.41 19.58
C ASP A 206 4.48 17.16 18.14
N ASP A 207 4.57 15.91 17.70
CA ASP A 207 5.09 15.51 16.39
C ASP A 207 3.94 15.19 15.42
N ALA A 208 3.70 16.10 14.47
CA ALA A 208 2.63 15.99 13.47
C ALA A 208 2.78 14.77 12.55
N ASP A 209 4.00 14.31 12.28
CA ASP A 209 4.21 13.10 11.47
C ASP A 209 3.78 11.85 12.25
N ILE A 210 4.03 11.82 13.56
CA ILE A 210 3.59 10.72 14.43
C ILE A 210 2.07 10.75 14.63
N GLU A 211 1.48 11.92 14.83
CA GLU A 211 0.03 12.10 14.87
C GLU A 211 -0.63 11.58 13.58
N SER A 212 -0.11 11.99 12.42
CA SER A 212 -0.55 11.50 11.12
C SER A 212 -0.48 9.96 11.03
N LYS A 213 0.60 9.36 11.54
CA LYS A 213 0.76 7.89 11.56
C LYS A 213 -0.24 7.17 12.45
N ILE A 214 -0.63 7.77 13.56
CA ILE A 214 -1.68 7.22 14.43
C ILE A 214 -3.01 7.19 13.67
N HIS A 215 -3.37 8.28 13.00
CA HIS A 215 -4.59 8.33 12.18
C HIS A 215 -4.54 7.38 10.98
N GLN A 216 -3.41 7.32 10.27
CA GLN A 216 -3.21 6.37 9.17
C GLN A 216 -3.36 4.92 9.63
N THR A 217 -2.79 4.57 10.79
CA THR A 217 -2.92 3.22 11.37
C THR A 217 -4.36 2.87 11.62
N PHE A 218 -5.13 3.77 12.24
CA PHE A 218 -6.56 3.59 12.46
C PHE A 218 -7.33 3.38 11.15
N ARG A 219 -7.08 4.22 10.14
CA ARG A 219 -7.72 4.13 8.82
C ARG A 219 -7.39 2.82 8.10
N LEU A 220 -6.13 2.40 8.13
CA LEU A 220 -5.68 1.13 7.55
C LEU A 220 -6.33 -0.07 8.23
N GLN A 221 -6.40 -0.09 9.56
CA GLN A 221 -7.08 -1.14 10.32
C GLN A 221 -8.57 -1.20 9.97
N TYR A 222 -9.25 -0.04 9.92
CA TYR A 222 -10.66 0.01 9.55
C TYR A 222 -10.91 -0.49 8.13
N LEU A 223 -10.11 -0.03 7.17
CA LEU A 223 -10.18 -0.50 5.79
C LEU A 223 -9.95 -2.02 5.73
N LYS A 224 -8.92 -2.53 6.39
CA LYS A 224 -8.57 -3.95 6.40
C LYS A 224 -9.67 -4.83 6.99
N ASP A 225 -10.18 -4.47 8.17
CA ASP A 225 -11.01 -5.34 8.98
C ASP A 225 -12.51 -5.19 8.69
N THR A 226 -12.94 -4.04 8.15
CA THR A 226 -14.37 -3.73 7.93
C THR A 226 -14.71 -3.52 6.47
N VAL A 227 -13.95 -2.69 5.74
CA VAL A 227 -14.35 -2.23 4.39
C VAL A 227 -13.91 -3.20 3.30
N LEU A 228 -12.66 -3.64 3.33
CA LEU A 228 -12.01 -4.43 2.29
C LEU A 228 -12.01 -5.96 2.43
N PRO A 229 -12.49 -6.64 3.51
CA PRO A 229 -12.35 -8.10 3.64
C PRO A 229 -12.79 -8.95 2.44
N ARG A 230 -13.70 -8.45 1.60
CA ARG A 230 -14.19 -9.14 0.38
C ARG A 230 -13.45 -8.75 -0.91
N ILE A 231 -12.68 -7.67 -0.86
CA ILE A 231 -11.88 -7.15 -1.96
C ILE A 231 -10.46 -7.67 -1.87
N LEU A 232 -9.90 -7.78 -0.66
CA LEU A 232 -8.51 -8.16 -0.43
C LEU A 232 -8.19 -9.54 -1.02
N ASP A 233 -7.10 -9.60 -1.77
CA ASP A 233 -6.46 -10.83 -2.23
C ASP A 233 -5.19 -11.13 -1.42
N ASP A 234 -4.56 -12.28 -1.72
CA ASP A 234 -3.34 -12.73 -1.04
C ASP A 234 -2.15 -11.78 -1.25
N GLY A 235 -2.18 -10.93 -2.29
CA GLY A 235 -1.15 -9.93 -2.57
C GLY A 235 -1.33 -8.62 -1.81
N THR A 236 -2.57 -8.19 -1.61
CA THR A 236 -2.91 -6.86 -1.08
C THR A 236 -2.81 -6.81 0.45
N LEU A 237 -3.29 -7.85 1.12
CA LEU A 237 -3.31 -7.91 2.59
C LEU A 237 -1.90 -7.76 3.21
N PRO A 238 -0.83 -8.39 2.68
CA PRO A 238 0.54 -8.15 3.13
C PRO A 238 0.98 -6.69 3.08
N ILE A 239 0.56 -5.92 2.07
CA ILE A 239 0.94 -4.50 1.90
C ILE A 239 0.31 -3.65 3.00
N ILE A 240 -0.98 -3.84 3.26
CA ILE A 240 -1.68 -3.14 4.34
C ILE A 240 -1.03 -3.47 5.70
N ASN A 241 -0.73 -4.76 5.94
CA ASN A 241 -0.07 -5.17 7.18
C ASN A 241 1.35 -4.59 7.29
N ALA A 242 2.09 -4.46 6.19
CA ALA A 242 3.39 -3.81 6.18
C ALA A 242 3.28 -2.33 6.54
N LEU A 243 2.33 -1.59 5.95
CA LEU A 243 2.09 -0.18 6.28
C LEU A 243 1.72 0.01 7.76
N ILE A 244 0.82 -0.83 8.29
CA ILE A 244 0.47 -0.84 9.72
C ILE A 244 1.72 -1.10 10.57
N TYR A 245 2.54 -2.08 10.21
CA TYR A 245 3.78 -2.40 10.91
C TYR A 245 4.77 -1.24 10.92
N PHE A 246 4.99 -0.58 9.77
CA PHE A 246 5.88 0.58 9.68
C PHE A 246 5.40 1.73 10.56
N ASN A 247 4.09 2.03 10.55
CA ASN A 247 3.52 3.05 11.43
C ASN A 247 3.65 2.67 12.90
N HIS A 248 3.36 1.43 13.28
CA HIS A 248 3.57 0.92 14.64
C HIS A 248 5.02 1.10 15.09
N ALA A 249 5.99 0.74 14.25
CA ALA A 249 7.41 0.87 14.57
C ALA A 249 7.81 2.32 14.85
N GLN A 250 7.33 3.28 14.05
CA GLN A 250 7.64 4.70 14.20
C GLN A 250 6.94 5.31 15.41
N ILE A 251 5.65 4.99 15.65
CA ILE A 251 4.91 5.41 16.85
C ILE A 251 5.62 4.89 18.10
N ALA A 252 6.00 3.61 18.11
CA ALA A 252 6.70 3.03 19.25
C ALA A 252 8.09 3.61 19.47
N ASN A 253 8.80 3.97 18.41
CA ASN A 253 10.10 4.64 18.49
C ASN A 253 10.00 6.04 19.07
N TYR A 254 8.99 6.80 18.65
CA TYR A 254 8.71 8.11 19.22
C TYR A 254 8.40 8.00 20.72
N LEU A 255 7.44 7.15 21.10
CA LEU A 255 7.02 7.00 22.50
C LEU A 255 8.15 6.50 23.39
N GLN A 256 8.95 5.54 22.93
CA GLN A 256 10.08 5.00 23.70
C GLN A 256 11.17 6.05 23.97
N HIS A 257 11.43 6.98 23.05
CA HIS A 257 12.51 7.97 23.21
C HIS A 257 12.02 9.31 23.78
N ASN A 258 10.71 9.53 23.86
CA ASN A 258 10.13 10.74 24.44
C ASN A 258 9.93 10.60 25.96
N GLN A 259 11.02 10.76 26.72
CA GLN A 259 11.02 10.67 28.18
C GLN A 259 10.08 11.68 28.86
N ARG A 260 9.90 12.86 28.25
CA ARG A 260 9.00 13.89 28.77
C ARG A 260 7.55 13.43 28.70
N LEU A 261 7.13 12.92 27.54
CA LEU A 261 5.78 12.39 27.34
C LEU A 261 5.53 11.22 28.30
N LEU A 262 6.43 10.25 28.38
CA LEU A 262 6.28 9.11 29.29
C LEU A 262 6.19 9.54 30.75
N LYS A 263 7.05 10.47 31.19
CA LYS A 263 6.97 11.01 32.54
C LYS A 263 5.62 11.67 32.81
N THR A 264 5.18 12.58 31.93
CA THR A 264 3.86 13.24 32.07
C THR A 264 2.71 12.23 32.06
N LEU A 265 2.78 11.19 31.24
CA LEU A 265 1.77 10.13 31.18
C LEU A 265 1.63 9.38 32.51
N PHE A 266 2.73 8.96 33.12
CA PHE A 266 2.71 8.22 34.38
C PHE A 266 2.45 9.11 35.60
N ASP A 267 2.92 10.36 35.59
CA ASP A 267 2.64 11.34 36.65
C ASP A 267 1.11 11.58 36.80
N ILE A 268 0.31 11.48 35.72
CA ILE A 268 -1.17 11.56 35.78
C ILE A 268 -1.76 10.53 36.74
N LEU A 269 -1.19 9.32 36.85
CA LEU A 269 -1.69 8.30 37.76
C LEU A 269 -1.53 8.68 39.24
N HIS A 270 -0.68 9.67 39.57
CA HIS A 270 -0.44 10.11 40.94
C HIS A 270 -0.98 11.51 41.21
N ASP A 271 -0.85 12.41 40.24
CA ASP A 271 -1.08 13.85 40.42
C ASP A 271 -2.48 14.32 39.97
N SER A 272 -3.22 13.51 39.22
CA SER A 272 -4.55 13.87 38.70
C SER A 272 -5.66 13.51 39.68
N ASP A 273 -6.49 14.48 40.03
CA ASP A 273 -7.77 14.24 40.73
C ASP A 273 -8.86 13.71 39.80
N ASP A 274 -8.64 13.78 38.48
CA ASP A 274 -9.57 13.26 37.46
C ASP A 274 -9.37 11.75 37.27
N THR A 275 -10.35 10.98 37.75
CA THR A 275 -10.39 9.52 37.65
C THR A 275 -10.51 9.03 36.20
N GLU A 276 -11.29 9.70 35.35
CA GLU A 276 -11.44 9.29 33.94
C GLU A 276 -10.12 9.43 33.21
N LYS A 277 -9.40 10.52 33.46
CA LYS A 277 -8.07 10.73 32.90
C LYS A 277 -7.06 9.66 33.36
N ARG A 278 -7.16 9.19 34.60
CA ARG A 278 -6.34 8.06 35.10
C ARG A 278 -6.71 6.75 34.42
N TYR A 279 -7.99 6.51 34.12
CA TYR A 279 -8.41 5.35 33.33
C TYR A 279 -7.84 5.40 31.92
N ASP A 280 -7.87 6.56 31.28
CA ASP A 280 -7.32 6.75 29.94
C ASP A 280 -5.82 6.44 29.87
N VAL A 281 -5.04 6.69 30.94
CA VAL A 281 -3.62 6.26 31.02
C VAL A 281 -3.49 4.73 30.94
N VAL A 282 -4.30 4.00 31.71
CA VAL A 282 -4.27 2.52 31.71
C VAL A 282 -4.63 1.98 30.32
N PHE A 283 -5.67 2.54 29.69
CA PHE A 283 -6.07 2.15 28.35
C PHE A 283 -5.03 2.51 27.29
N PHE A 284 -4.40 3.68 27.39
CA PHE A 284 -3.31 4.07 26.52
C PHE A 284 -2.16 3.07 26.59
N VAL A 285 -1.71 2.71 27.80
CA VAL A 285 -0.59 1.77 27.95
C VAL A 285 -0.98 0.37 27.50
N ARG A 286 -2.22 -0.08 27.73
CA ARG A 286 -2.75 -1.33 27.16
C ARG A 286 -2.68 -1.32 25.63
N GLN A 287 -3.14 -0.26 24.98
CA GLN A 287 -3.09 -0.12 23.52
C GLN A 287 -1.64 -0.10 23.03
N PHE A 288 -0.76 0.62 23.72
CA PHE A 288 0.65 0.69 23.38
C PHE A 288 1.35 -0.67 23.49
N CYS A 289 1.09 -1.44 24.56
CA CYS A 289 1.57 -2.80 24.71
C CYS A 289 1.03 -3.73 23.62
N SER A 290 -0.25 -3.60 23.25
CA SER A 290 -0.87 -4.38 22.17
C SER A 290 -0.19 -4.10 20.82
N LEU A 291 0.03 -2.83 20.51
CA LEU A 291 0.78 -2.38 19.32
C LEU A 291 2.19 -2.99 19.29
N ALA A 292 2.89 -2.92 20.42
CA ALA A 292 4.25 -3.43 20.54
C ALA A 292 4.36 -4.95 20.29
N LYS A 293 3.28 -5.73 20.45
CA LYS A 293 3.29 -7.19 20.16
C LYS A 293 3.67 -7.51 18.71
N SER A 294 3.39 -6.59 17.79
CA SER A 294 3.75 -6.74 16.37
C SER A 294 5.24 -6.51 16.08
N LEU A 295 6.01 -5.96 17.03
CA LEU A 295 7.40 -5.56 16.85
C LEU A 295 8.39 -6.69 17.23
N PRO A 296 9.62 -6.68 16.68
CA PRO A 296 10.65 -7.67 17.02
C PRO A 296 10.94 -7.73 18.52
N ILE A 297 11.25 -8.92 19.04
CA ILE A 297 11.49 -9.14 20.48
C ILE A 297 12.56 -8.21 21.07
N GLN A 298 13.65 -7.97 20.34
CA GLN A 298 14.73 -7.09 20.78
C GLN A 298 14.26 -5.67 21.03
N TYR A 299 13.36 -5.19 20.17
CA TYR A 299 12.76 -3.87 20.29
C TYR A 299 11.85 -3.78 21.52
N ARG A 300 11.02 -4.81 21.72
CA ARG A 300 10.13 -4.91 22.88
C ARG A 300 10.90 -4.85 24.20
N ILE A 301 12.03 -5.55 24.33
CA ILE A 301 12.85 -5.51 25.56
C ILE A 301 13.25 -4.07 25.93
N GLY A 302 13.70 -3.28 24.95
CA GLY A 302 14.08 -1.88 25.18
C GLY A 302 12.89 -1.00 25.58
N LEU A 303 11.75 -1.19 24.91
CA LEU A 303 10.50 -0.48 25.18
C LEU A 303 10.01 -0.74 26.60
N PHE A 304 9.91 -2.01 27.01
CA PHE A 304 9.38 -2.36 28.33
C PHE A 304 10.33 -1.97 29.46
N ARG A 305 11.65 -2.05 29.25
CA ARG A 305 12.62 -1.46 30.19
C ARG A 305 12.37 0.03 30.40
N THR A 306 12.11 0.76 29.31
CA THR A 306 11.84 2.20 29.37
C THR A 306 10.54 2.48 30.12
N LEU A 307 9.46 1.76 29.80
CA LEU A 307 8.19 1.89 30.53
C LEU A 307 8.35 1.60 32.04
N SER A 308 9.09 0.56 32.40
CA SER A 308 9.38 0.23 33.81
C SER A 308 10.13 1.33 34.54
N GLN A 309 11.06 2.02 33.87
CA GLN A 309 11.79 3.16 34.45
C GLN A 309 10.91 4.39 34.70
N HIS A 310 9.81 4.52 33.96
CA HIS A 310 8.92 5.68 34.04
C HIS A 310 7.66 5.46 34.90
N GLY A 311 7.37 4.24 35.34
CA GLY A 311 6.26 3.98 36.25
C GLY A 311 5.28 2.90 35.82
N LEU A 312 5.61 2.02 34.88
CA LEU A 312 4.72 0.95 34.40
C LEU A 312 4.00 0.19 35.52
N PHE A 313 4.67 -0.07 36.65
CA PHE A 313 4.10 -0.84 37.75
C PHE A 313 2.98 -0.11 38.51
N SER A 314 2.90 1.22 38.47
CA SER A 314 1.82 1.98 39.11
C SER A 314 0.47 1.72 38.44
N ILE A 315 0.47 1.29 37.17
CA ILE A 315 -0.74 0.83 36.47
C ILE A 315 -1.36 -0.36 37.19
N PHE A 316 -0.55 -1.33 37.62
CA PHE A 316 -1.07 -2.55 38.25
C PHE A 316 -1.65 -2.24 39.61
N GLU A 317 -0.97 -1.40 40.39
CA GLU A 317 -1.47 -0.94 41.68
C GLU A 317 -2.82 -0.23 41.54
N PHE A 318 -2.94 0.68 40.56
CA PHE A 318 -4.17 1.42 40.33
C PHE A 318 -5.30 0.55 39.75
N ALA A 319 -5.03 -0.20 38.69
CA ALA A 319 -6.05 -0.99 37.99
C ALA A 319 -6.61 -2.15 38.83
N LEU A 320 -5.76 -2.79 39.65
CA LEU A 320 -6.20 -3.91 40.51
C LEU A 320 -6.94 -3.45 41.76
N GLN A 321 -6.78 -2.20 42.20
CA GLN A 321 -7.52 -1.64 43.34
C GLN A 321 -8.94 -1.20 42.97
N GLU A 322 -9.23 -1.02 41.68
CA GLU A 322 -10.54 -0.53 41.22
C GLU A 322 -11.53 -1.69 41.04
N ASP A 323 -12.26 -2.03 42.11
CA ASP A 323 -13.22 -3.16 42.14
C ASP A 323 -14.48 -2.93 41.28
N LYS A 324 -14.76 -1.69 40.88
CA LYS A 324 -16.02 -1.34 40.18
C LYS A 324 -15.88 -1.33 38.66
N ASN A 325 -14.66 -1.33 38.13
CA ASN A 325 -14.40 -1.24 36.70
C ASN A 325 -13.67 -2.50 36.21
N SER A 326 -14.46 -3.51 35.80
CA SER A 326 -13.92 -4.77 35.29
C SER A 326 -13.10 -4.58 34.00
N GLU A 327 -13.43 -3.59 33.17
CA GLU A 327 -12.68 -3.31 31.94
C GLU A 327 -11.27 -2.79 32.25
N LEU A 328 -11.15 -1.92 33.27
CA LEU A 328 -9.87 -1.42 33.74
C LEU A 328 -8.98 -2.54 34.32
N GLN A 329 -9.59 -3.45 35.10
CA GLN A 329 -8.88 -4.62 35.63
C GLN A 329 -8.36 -5.53 34.52
N VAL A 330 -9.17 -5.78 33.48
CA VAL A 330 -8.76 -6.53 32.29
C VAL A 330 -7.62 -5.81 31.57
N ALA A 331 -7.70 -4.49 31.41
CA ALA A 331 -6.64 -3.70 30.79
C ALA A 331 -5.31 -3.79 31.56
N GLY A 332 -5.34 -3.65 32.89
CA GLY A 332 -4.15 -3.82 33.73
C GLY A 332 -3.57 -5.24 33.65
N THR A 333 -4.43 -6.26 33.60
CA THR A 333 -4.02 -7.67 33.46
C THR A 333 -3.39 -7.94 32.08
N ASP A 334 -3.93 -7.37 31.00
CA ASP A 334 -3.37 -7.48 29.64
C ASP A 334 -1.97 -6.85 29.55
N VAL A 335 -1.77 -5.70 30.21
CA VAL A 335 -0.46 -5.06 30.32
C VAL A 335 0.50 -5.97 31.07
N LEU A 336 0.08 -6.55 32.21
CA LEU A 336 0.90 -7.45 33.02
C LEU A 336 1.30 -8.69 32.21
N LEU A 337 0.35 -9.29 31.49
CA LEU A 337 0.62 -10.43 30.61
C LEU A 337 1.65 -10.07 29.53
N SER A 338 1.52 -8.88 28.92
CA SER A 338 2.46 -8.41 27.89
C SER A 338 3.89 -8.23 28.43
N VAL A 339 4.04 -7.85 29.71
CA VAL A 339 5.34 -7.79 30.41
C VAL A 339 5.88 -9.20 30.68
N LEU A 340 5.05 -10.09 31.23
CA LEU A 340 5.46 -11.45 31.62
C LEU A 340 5.83 -12.33 30.42
N GLU A 341 5.13 -12.17 29.29
CA GLU A 341 5.46 -12.87 28.04
C GLU A 341 6.87 -12.53 27.53
N GLN A 342 7.43 -11.38 27.93
CA GLN A 342 8.78 -10.98 27.54
C GLN A 342 9.85 -11.49 28.50
N ASP A 343 9.52 -11.61 29.79
CA ASP A 343 10.43 -12.18 30.79
C ASP A 343 10.73 -13.67 30.51
N ARG A 344 9.77 -14.39 29.89
CA ARG A 344 10.00 -15.78 29.42
C ARG A 344 10.98 -15.89 28.24
N ALA A 345 11.30 -14.79 27.57
CA ALA A 345 12.16 -14.74 26.39
C ALA A 345 13.58 -14.19 26.70
N LEU A 346 13.85 -13.85 27.96
CA LEU A 346 15.18 -13.62 28.54
C LEU A 346 15.66 -14.89 29.23
#